data_AF-A0A1J5KL38-F1
#
_entry.id   AF-A0A1J5KL38-F1
#
_cell.length_a   1.000
_cell.length_b   1.000
_cell.length_c   1.000
_cell.angle_alpha   90.00
_cell.angle_beta   90.00
_cell.angle_gamma   90.00
#
_symmetry.space_group_name_H-M   'P 1'
#
loop_
_entity.id
_entity.type
_entity.pdbx_description
1 polymer ?
#
loop_
_entity_poly.entity_id
_entity_poly.type
_entity_poly.pdbx_seq_one_letter_code
_entity_poly.pdbx_strand_id
1 'polypeptide(L)'
;MKKIVIITGVLTLTILVGYFFQHKNQRKLTLVEKSDFLQAFATEIGQLWRNADLEGDQLCKKALNVDDSYYQCHPDYFKCLIDKNLIDFRMKKKKVSLKISSSYKSIQRPTHIEYLFPLKVNGLYDLKLRLKDSCREVFLPQRYYPFLANQRDVTIEWDNFNKKVFVDRNLSRVWEVRQWATKVKNNIVLKKLKELPASDIAINLEIVEMQKYCSYQGKHILSAKVYDAMSLHPEDISSPEVKLFRAPYFPWSRKNTKTNIFKIQKKQDITLTEKQSENLCKRVYAKNCTSVPFQSYSSLSSTWMGARETLGGVMEYVTNTVHPKENIILSSKYYPWSSHVHRVGIRGYWDGEGRSMNNFDFGKYPIQVFPNSLDIGFRCMRFK
;
A
#
# COMPACT_ATOMS: atom_id res chain seq x y z
N MET A 1 -57.15 75.92 -35.24
CA MET A 1 -57.44 74.53 -35.63
C MET A 1 -56.62 73.58 -34.77
N LYS A 2 -57.30 72.59 -34.18
CA LYS A 2 -56.80 71.29 -33.65
C LYS A 2 -55.69 71.28 -32.58
N LYS A 3 -56.07 70.67 -31.46
CA LYS A 3 -55.26 70.16 -30.34
C LYS A 3 -54.11 69.28 -30.82
N ILE A 4 -53.02 69.22 -30.04
CA ILE A 4 -52.36 67.98 -29.57
C ILE A 4 -51.58 68.31 -28.29
N VAL A 5 -51.81 67.47 -27.28
CA VAL A 5 -51.09 67.34 -26.01
C VAL A 5 -49.95 66.36 -26.24
N ILE A 6 -48.71 66.67 -25.82
CA ILE A 6 -47.74 65.63 -25.40
C ILE A 6 -46.96 66.12 -24.17
N ILE A 7 -47.09 65.31 -23.13
CA ILE A 7 -46.42 65.32 -21.84
C ILE A 7 -44.92 65.05 -22.03
N THR A 8 -44.06 65.84 -21.40
CA THR A 8 -42.70 65.40 -21.06
C THR A 8 -42.55 65.48 -19.54
N GLY A 9 -42.58 64.29 -18.93
CA GLY A 9 -42.49 64.09 -17.50
C GLY A 9 -41.06 64.25 -16.97
N VAL A 10 -41.00 64.87 -15.80
CA VAL A 10 -40.19 64.50 -14.63
C VAL A 10 -38.83 63.86 -14.94
N LEU A 11 -37.81 64.70 -15.04
CA LEU A 11 -36.44 64.35 -14.74
C LEU A 11 -36.19 64.60 -13.24
N THR A 12 -35.37 63.75 -12.62
CA THR A 12 -34.71 63.90 -11.29
C THR A 12 -35.41 63.34 -10.05
N LEU A 13 -35.42 62.01 -9.92
CA LEU A 13 -35.30 61.24 -8.66
C LEU A 13 -35.20 59.78 -9.13
N THR A 14 -34.08 59.05 -9.15
CA THR A 14 -33.32 58.56 -8.00
C THR A 14 -32.12 57.77 -8.56
N ILE A 15 -30.95 58.39 -8.75
CA ILE A 15 -29.69 57.64 -8.92
C ILE A 15 -28.91 57.78 -7.61
N LEU A 16 -29.38 57.11 -6.55
CA LEU A 16 -28.63 56.97 -5.30
C LEU A 16 -29.09 55.80 -4.41
N VAL A 17 -29.78 54.79 -4.96
CA VAL A 17 -30.07 53.54 -4.25
C VAL A 17 -29.82 52.38 -5.21
N GLY A 18 -28.61 51.85 -5.17
CA GLY A 18 -28.21 50.71 -6.02
C GLY A 18 -26.74 50.32 -5.96
N TYR A 19 -25.91 51.07 -5.21
CA TYR A 19 -24.49 50.74 -5.01
C TYR A 19 -24.14 50.36 -3.56
N PHE A 20 -25.15 50.08 -2.74
CA PHE A 20 -24.99 49.56 -1.39
C PHE A 20 -25.92 48.37 -1.24
N PHE A 21 -25.45 47.16 -1.56
CA PHE A 21 -25.80 45.87 -0.92
C PHE A 21 -25.27 44.70 -1.77
N GLN A 22 -23.97 44.66 -2.00
CA GLN A 22 -23.31 43.39 -2.33
C GLN A 22 -21.97 43.20 -1.60
N HIS A 23 -21.81 43.85 -0.44
CA HIS A 23 -20.95 43.28 0.59
C HIS A 23 -21.65 42.04 1.13
N LYS A 24 -21.27 40.89 0.56
CA LYS A 24 -21.52 39.54 1.06
C LYS A 24 -21.40 39.54 2.58
N ASN A 25 -22.54 39.60 3.26
CA ASN A 25 -22.65 39.47 4.69
C ASN A 25 -22.44 37.98 5.03
N GLN A 26 -21.19 37.53 4.88
CA GLN A 26 -20.81 36.16 5.19
C GLN A 26 -20.58 36.08 6.69
N ARG A 27 -21.65 35.66 7.37
CA ARG A 27 -21.66 35.33 8.79
C ARG A 27 -20.43 34.47 9.12
N LYS A 28 -19.53 35.00 9.95
CA LYS A 28 -18.45 34.21 10.56
C LYS A 28 -19.10 33.10 11.38
N LEU A 29 -18.71 31.85 11.14
CA LEU A 29 -19.16 30.70 11.92
C LEU A 29 -18.88 30.94 13.41
N THR A 30 -19.83 30.57 14.27
CA THR A 30 -19.61 30.57 15.72
C THR A 30 -18.55 29.54 16.10
N LEU A 31 -17.99 29.62 17.31
CA LEU A 31 -17.00 28.65 17.79
C LEU A 31 -17.55 27.21 17.76
N VAL A 32 -18.81 27.04 18.17
CA VAL A 32 -19.51 25.75 18.18
C VAL A 32 -19.69 25.22 16.75
N GLU A 33 -20.18 26.06 15.83
CA GLU A 33 -20.34 25.66 14.43
C GLU A 33 -19.02 25.29 13.75
N LYS A 34 -17.91 25.93 14.15
CA LYS A 34 -16.56 25.54 13.70
C LYS A 34 -16.15 24.18 14.25
N SER A 35 -16.44 23.91 15.53
CA SER A 35 -16.12 22.61 16.15
C SER A 35 -16.88 21.47 15.48
N ASP A 36 -18.20 21.62 15.31
CA ASP A 36 -19.06 20.62 14.68
C ASP A 36 -18.63 20.35 13.23
N PHE A 37 -18.33 21.43 12.49
CA PHE A 37 -17.78 21.34 11.14
C PHE A 37 -16.48 20.52 11.13
N LEU A 38 -15.52 20.85 12.00
CA LEU A 38 -14.22 20.18 12.03
C LEU A 38 -14.35 18.69 12.38
N GLN A 39 -15.25 18.34 13.29
CA GLN A 39 -15.48 16.95 13.67
C GLN A 39 -16.12 16.14 12.53
N ALA A 40 -17.18 16.65 11.91
CA ALA A 40 -17.83 16.00 10.78
C ALA A 40 -16.87 15.87 9.59
N PHE A 41 -16.16 16.96 9.28
CA PHE A 41 -15.14 17.00 8.23
C PHE A 41 -14.03 15.98 8.47
N ALA A 42 -13.46 15.94 9.69
CA ALA A 42 -12.39 15.00 10.01
C ALA A 42 -12.85 13.53 9.92
N THR A 43 -14.10 13.25 10.27
CA THR A 43 -14.67 11.90 10.21
C THR A 43 -14.81 11.43 8.76
N GLU A 44 -15.48 12.23 7.92
CA GLU A 44 -15.76 11.89 6.53
C GLU A 44 -14.46 11.82 5.70
N ILE A 45 -13.62 12.86 5.80
CA ILE A 45 -12.32 12.89 5.12
C ILE A 45 -11.41 11.78 5.62
N GLY A 46 -11.45 11.47 6.92
CA GLY A 46 -10.69 10.37 7.49
C GLY A 46 -11.12 9.00 6.96
N GLN A 47 -12.42 8.78 6.75
CA GLN A 47 -12.95 7.56 6.14
C GLN A 47 -12.54 7.45 4.67
N LEU A 48 -12.74 8.53 3.89
CA LEU A 48 -12.32 8.58 2.49
C LEU A 48 -10.81 8.32 2.34
N TRP A 49 -10.00 8.94 3.19
CA TRP A 49 -8.55 8.74 3.22
C TRP A 49 -8.15 7.28 3.47
N ARG A 50 -8.80 6.60 4.43
CA ARG A 50 -8.44 5.23 4.81
C ARG A 50 -8.99 4.16 3.86
N ASN A 51 -10.16 4.41 3.29
CA ASN A 51 -10.89 3.39 2.53
C ASN A 51 -10.74 3.58 1.01
N ALA A 52 -10.41 4.79 0.55
CA ALA A 52 -10.44 5.18 -0.86
C ALA A 52 -11.78 4.85 -1.53
N ASP A 53 -12.84 4.96 -0.74
CA ASP A 53 -14.19 4.60 -1.12
C ASP A 53 -14.90 5.84 -1.67
N LEU A 54 -14.75 6.03 -2.98
CA LEU A 54 -15.49 7.01 -3.76
C LEU A 54 -16.07 6.32 -4.98
N GLU A 55 -17.37 6.05 -4.93
CA GLU A 55 -18.09 5.29 -5.95
C GLU A 55 -17.94 5.94 -7.34
N GLY A 56 -17.59 5.13 -8.34
CA GLY A 56 -17.49 5.57 -9.73
C GLY A 56 -16.27 6.45 -10.09
N ASP A 57 -15.34 6.69 -9.16
CA ASP A 57 -14.16 7.51 -9.45
C ASP A 57 -13.16 6.79 -10.36
N GLN A 58 -13.26 7.05 -11.66
CA GLN A 58 -12.29 6.66 -12.68
C GLN A 58 -11.30 7.78 -13.02
N LEU A 59 -11.56 9.01 -12.57
CA LEU A 59 -10.76 10.18 -12.94
C LEU A 59 -9.44 10.24 -12.19
N CYS A 60 -9.44 9.86 -10.91
CA CYS A 60 -8.25 9.85 -10.07
C CYS A 60 -7.63 8.46 -9.92
N LYS A 61 -8.39 7.39 -10.18
CA LYS A 61 -7.88 6.01 -10.20
C LYS A 61 -7.21 5.64 -11.53
N LYS A 62 -6.00 6.17 -11.76
CA LYS A 62 -5.27 6.02 -13.04
C LYS A 62 -4.24 4.89 -13.10
N ALA A 63 -3.86 4.32 -11.95
CA ALA A 63 -2.85 3.28 -11.94
C ALA A 63 -3.38 2.00 -12.58
N LEU A 64 -2.61 1.43 -13.50
CA LEU A 64 -2.94 0.18 -14.17
C LEU A 64 -2.55 -1.01 -13.30
N ASN A 65 -3.33 -2.08 -13.36
CA ASN A 65 -3.02 -3.36 -12.70
C ASN A 65 -2.78 -3.23 -11.18
N VAL A 66 -3.56 -2.38 -10.51
CA VAL A 66 -3.56 -2.28 -9.04
C VAL A 66 -4.92 -2.69 -8.48
N ASP A 67 -4.94 -3.22 -7.27
CA ASP A 67 -6.14 -3.34 -6.44
C ASP A 67 -6.55 -1.97 -5.89
N ASP A 68 -7.84 -1.76 -5.61
CA ASP A 68 -8.37 -0.49 -5.09
C ASP A 68 -7.69 -0.02 -3.81
N SER A 69 -7.19 -0.96 -3.01
CA SER A 69 -6.42 -0.66 -1.81
C SER A 69 -5.10 0.10 -2.06
N TYR A 70 -4.61 0.18 -3.30
CA TYR A 70 -3.50 1.06 -3.67
C TYR A 70 -3.80 2.54 -3.36
N TYR A 71 -5.07 2.94 -3.49
CA TYR A 71 -5.48 4.33 -3.30
C TYR A 71 -5.70 4.70 -1.82
N GLN A 72 -5.72 3.70 -0.93
CA GLN A 72 -5.86 3.90 0.51
C GLN A 72 -4.62 4.58 1.09
N CYS A 73 -4.85 5.65 1.86
CA CYS A 73 -3.79 6.49 2.40
C CYS A 73 -2.81 7.03 1.34
N HIS A 74 -3.22 7.16 0.07
CA HIS A 74 -2.35 7.60 -1.01
C HIS A 74 -2.45 9.13 -1.22
N PRO A 75 -1.37 9.89 -1.01
CA PRO A 75 -1.44 11.36 -1.00
C PRO A 75 -1.77 11.95 -2.38
N ASP A 76 -1.22 11.41 -3.47
CA ASP A 76 -1.51 11.93 -4.83
C ASP A 76 -2.94 11.65 -5.28
N TYR A 77 -3.50 10.50 -4.89
CA TYR A 77 -4.90 10.19 -5.12
C TYR A 77 -5.80 11.20 -4.40
N PHE A 78 -5.58 11.39 -3.10
CA PHE A 78 -6.34 12.36 -2.31
C PHE A 78 -6.19 13.80 -2.82
N LYS A 79 -4.98 14.19 -3.26
CA LYS A 79 -4.74 15.47 -3.92
C LYS A 79 -5.61 15.61 -5.18
N CYS A 80 -5.65 14.59 -6.02
CA CYS A 80 -6.46 14.58 -7.24
C CYS A 80 -7.96 14.75 -6.94
N LEU A 81 -8.48 14.06 -5.92
CA LEU A 81 -9.88 14.18 -5.51
C LEU A 81 -10.24 15.63 -5.16
N ILE A 82 -9.37 16.34 -4.44
CA ILE A 82 -9.58 17.74 -4.08
C ILE A 82 -9.47 18.64 -5.32
N ASP A 83 -8.42 18.50 -6.12
CA ASP A 83 -8.18 19.33 -7.31
C ASP A 83 -9.32 19.22 -8.33
N LYS A 84 -9.93 18.04 -8.45
CA LYS A 84 -11.07 17.76 -9.32
C LYS A 84 -12.43 18.00 -8.65
N ASN A 85 -12.44 18.47 -7.40
CA ASN A 85 -13.66 18.76 -6.62
C ASN A 85 -14.63 17.57 -6.54
N LEU A 86 -14.08 16.36 -6.47
CA LEU A 86 -14.82 15.10 -6.42
C LEU A 86 -15.33 14.75 -5.01
N ILE A 87 -14.78 15.39 -3.98
CA ILE A 87 -15.26 15.24 -2.60
C ILE A 87 -16.53 16.08 -2.42
N ASP A 88 -17.67 15.43 -2.18
CA ASP A 88 -18.97 16.11 -1.92
C ASP A 88 -19.25 16.29 -0.42
N PHE A 89 -18.38 17.02 0.28
CA PHE A 89 -18.62 17.36 1.68
C PHE A 89 -19.71 18.44 1.78
N ARG A 90 -20.78 18.18 2.53
CA ARG A 90 -21.90 19.14 2.72
C ARG A 90 -22.06 19.54 4.17
N MET A 91 -22.14 20.84 4.43
CA MET A 91 -22.46 21.40 5.74
C MET A 91 -23.78 22.17 5.67
N LYS A 92 -24.75 21.83 6.52
CA LYS A 92 -26.11 22.43 6.51
C LYS A 92 -26.72 22.45 5.09
N LYS A 93 -26.60 21.31 4.39
CA LYS A 93 -27.04 21.11 2.98
C LYS A 93 -26.30 21.94 1.91
N LYS A 94 -25.27 22.72 2.27
CA LYS A 94 -24.44 23.45 1.30
C LYS A 94 -23.14 22.69 1.04
N LYS A 95 -22.84 22.48 -0.24
CA LYS A 95 -21.54 21.90 -0.66
C LYS A 95 -20.41 22.83 -0.24
N VAL A 96 -19.38 22.24 0.35
CA VAL A 96 -18.15 22.92 0.75
C VAL A 96 -17.11 22.70 -0.34
N SER A 97 -16.60 23.79 -0.91
CA SER A 97 -15.50 23.73 -1.86
C SER A 97 -14.18 23.62 -1.13
N LEU A 98 -13.36 22.65 -1.52
CA LEU A 98 -12.00 22.48 -1.02
C LEU A 98 -11.02 22.78 -2.17
N LYS A 99 -9.98 23.55 -1.86
CA LYS A 99 -8.86 23.77 -2.79
C LYS A 99 -7.54 23.60 -2.05
N ILE A 100 -6.57 22.97 -2.69
CA ILE A 100 -5.22 22.89 -2.15
C ILE A 100 -4.50 24.22 -2.43
N SER A 101 -4.00 24.87 -1.37
CA SER A 101 -3.34 26.17 -1.46
C SER A 101 -1.87 26.08 -1.88
N SER A 102 -1.22 24.96 -1.59
CA SER A 102 0.17 24.66 -1.97
C SER A 102 0.41 23.15 -1.92
N SER A 103 1.51 22.67 -2.51
CA SER A 103 1.87 21.26 -2.52
C SER A 103 1.85 20.67 -1.09
N TYR A 104 1.32 19.45 -0.97
CA TYR A 104 1.30 18.75 0.31
C TYR A 104 2.72 18.43 0.76
N LYS A 105 2.92 18.30 2.07
CA LYS A 105 4.21 17.92 2.67
C LYS A 105 4.06 16.61 3.43
N SER A 106 5.04 15.72 3.33
CA SER A 106 5.11 14.51 4.15
C SER A 106 6.11 14.68 5.30
N ILE A 107 5.65 14.42 6.52
CA ILE A 107 6.45 14.44 7.75
C ILE A 107 6.63 13.00 8.21
N GLN A 108 7.89 12.57 8.30
CA GLN A 108 8.22 11.29 8.92
C GLN A 108 8.13 11.42 10.44
N ARG A 109 7.33 10.57 11.07
CA ARG A 109 7.30 10.36 12.53
C ARG A 109 7.96 9.02 12.85
N PRO A 110 8.36 8.77 14.12
CA PRO A 110 8.96 7.49 14.50
C PRO A 110 8.08 6.26 14.22
N THR A 111 6.76 6.42 14.16
CA THR A 111 5.82 5.29 14.04
C THR A 111 4.94 5.32 12.79
N HIS A 112 4.98 6.40 12.01
CA HIS A 112 4.11 6.59 10.84
C HIS A 112 4.56 7.79 10.01
N ILE A 113 3.94 7.97 8.84
CA ILE A 113 4.08 9.18 8.02
C ILE A 113 2.80 10.01 8.18
N GLU A 114 2.96 11.32 8.31
CA GLU A 114 1.86 12.28 8.25
C GLU A 114 1.93 13.07 6.95
N TYR A 115 0.80 13.27 6.28
CA TYR A 115 0.67 14.15 5.12
C TYR A 115 -0.09 15.42 5.52
N LEU A 116 0.53 16.56 5.27
CA LEU A 116 -0.04 17.88 5.53
C LEU A 116 -0.58 18.48 4.24
N PHE A 117 -1.89 18.68 4.20
CA PHE A 117 -2.60 19.34 3.11
C PHE A 117 -3.03 20.73 3.56
N PRO A 118 -2.42 21.80 3.03
CA PRO A 118 -2.86 23.16 3.30
C PRO A 118 -4.06 23.49 2.38
N LEU A 119 -5.25 23.57 2.95
CA LEU A 119 -6.52 23.72 2.24
C LEU A 119 -7.10 25.13 2.38
N LYS A 120 -7.77 25.61 1.33
CA LYS A 120 -8.71 26.73 1.36
C LYS A 120 -10.12 26.21 1.27
N VAL A 121 -10.91 26.44 2.32
CA VAL A 121 -12.31 26.04 2.43
C VAL A 121 -13.19 27.20 1.96
N ASN A 122 -14.01 26.96 0.93
CA ASN A 122 -14.85 27.96 0.25
C ASN A 122 -14.07 29.20 -0.24
N GLY A 123 -12.75 29.08 -0.44
CA GLY A 123 -11.88 30.21 -0.78
C GLY A 123 -11.62 31.21 0.34
N LEU A 124 -12.12 30.94 1.56
CA LEU A 124 -12.15 31.91 2.66
C LEU A 124 -11.29 31.49 3.85
N TYR A 125 -11.35 30.22 4.24
CA TYR A 125 -10.71 29.73 5.46
C TYR A 125 -9.52 28.85 5.12
N ASP A 126 -8.36 29.20 5.69
CA ASP A 126 -7.20 28.31 5.64
C ASP A 126 -7.34 27.21 6.69
N LEU A 127 -7.25 25.96 6.24
CA LEU A 127 -7.31 24.76 7.06
C LEU A 127 -6.06 23.91 6.80
N LYS A 128 -5.35 23.52 7.85
CA LYS A 128 -4.24 22.57 7.74
C LYS A 128 -4.73 21.18 8.10
N LEU A 129 -5.04 20.40 7.07
CA LEU A 129 -5.45 19.01 7.24
C LEU A 129 -4.21 18.13 7.42
N ARG A 130 -4.20 17.30 8.46
CA ARG A 130 -3.15 16.35 8.76
C ARG A 130 -3.72 14.93 8.68
N LEU A 131 -3.22 14.14 7.74
CA LEU A 131 -3.66 12.77 7.54
C LEU A 131 -2.51 11.81 7.86
N LYS A 132 -2.76 10.86 8.75
CA LYS A 132 -1.81 9.81 9.10
C LYS A 132 -1.91 8.66 8.09
N ASP A 133 -0.77 8.16 7.62
CA ASP A 133 -0.70 6.88 6.92
C ASP A 133 -0.91 5.74 7.93
N SER A 134 -2.12 5.18 7.93
CA SER A 134 -2.49 4.01 8.72
C SER A 134 -2.68 2.75 7.89
N CYS A 135 -2.52 2.85 6.56
CA CYS A 135 -2.85 1.76 5.63
C CYS A 135 -1.61 0.91 5.32
N ARG A 136 -0.41 1.47 5.51
CA ARG A 136 0.85 0.84 5.17
C ARG A 136 1.21 -0.37 6.01
N GLU A 137 0.93 -0.36 7.30
CA GLU A 137 1.40 -1.40 8.22
C GLU A 137 0.29 -2.35 8.66
N VAL A 138 0.69 -3.56 9.02
CA VAL A 138 -0.12 -4.57 9.68
C VAL A 138 0.58 -5.01 10.96
N PHE A 139 -0.20 -5.21 12.02
CA PHE A 139 0.30 -5.69 13.30
C PHE A 139 0.44 -7.21 13.27
N LEU A 140 1.58 -7.75 13.70
CA LEU A 140 1.77 -9.18 13.96
C LEU A 140 1.41 -9.44 15.44
N PRO A 141 0.31 -10.14 15.72
CA PRO A 141 -0.11 -10.49 17.07
C PRO A 141 0.97 -11.16 17.91
N GLN A 142 0.89 -11.01 19.23
CA GLN A 142 1.84 -11.65 20.15
C GLN A 142 1.49 -13.12 20.36
N ARG A 143 2.36 -14.04 19.96
CA ARG A 143 2.17 -15.51 20.06
C ARG A 143 3.49 -16.26 19.95
N TYR A 144 3.42 -17.58 20.11
CA TYR A 144 4.42 -18.51 19.59
C TYR A 144 4.21 -18.77 18.09
N TYR A 145 5.32 -18.82 17.35
CA TYR A 145 5.38 -19.03 15.92
C TYR A 145 6.42 -20.09 15.55
N PRO A 146 6.13 -20.94 14.56
CA PRO A 146 7.14 -21.79 13.96
C PRO A 146 8.09 -20.99 13.08
N PHE A 147 9.38 -21.33 13.13
CA PHE A 147 10.42 -20.87 12.22
C PHE A 147 11.03 -22.07 11.50
N LEU A 148 11.10 -22.02 10.16
CA LEU A 148 11.62 -23.10 9.29
C LEU A 148 10.90 -24.46 9.37
N ALA A 149 9.69 -24.51 9.90
CA ALA A 149 8.94 -25.77 10.12
C ALA A 149 8.72 -26.64 8.86
N ASN A 150 8.70 -26.05 7.66
CA ASN A 150 8.51 -26.79 6.40
C ASN A 150 9.80 -27.27 5.75
N GLN A 151 10.97 -26.87 6.25
CA GLN A 151 12.26 -27.12 5.61
C GLN A 151 13.14 -28.12 6.36
N ARG A 152 12.82 -28.42 7.62
CA ARG A 152 13.70 -29.14 8.54
C ARG A 152 12.89 -30.10 9.41
N ASP A 153 13.56 -31.16 9.87
CA ASP A 153 12.96 -32.15 10.78
C ASP A 153 12.67 -31.54 12.16
N VAL A 154 13.46 -30.53 12.57
CA VAL A 154 13.28 -29.79 13.82
C VAL A 154 12.71 -28.40 13.52
N THR A 155 11.53 -28.14 14.05
CA THR A 155 10.92 -26.80 14.04
C THR A 155 11.53 -25.95 15.15
N ILE A 156 12.00 -24.74 14.79
CA ILE A 156 12.46 -23.77 15.78
C ILE A 156 11.25 -22.96 16.26
N GLU A 157 11.07 -22.88 17.56
CA GLU A 157 10.07 -22.01 18.18
C GLU A 157 10.57 -20.57 18.29
N TRP A 158 9.74 -19.61 17.93
CA TRP A 158 10.00 -18.19 18.12
C TRP A 158 8.75 -17.48 18.63
N ASP A 159 8.89 -16.60 19.61
CA ASP A 159 7.81 -15.75 20.07
C ASP A 159 8.14 -14.26 19.95
N ASN A 160 7.08 -13.46 19.99
CA ASN A 160 7.16 -12.01 20.08
C ASN A 160 6.41 -11.45 21.29
N PHE A 161 6.31 -12.21 22.39
CA PHE A 161 5.73 -11.67 23.62
C PHE A 161 6.53 -10.44 24.07
N ASN A 162 5.83 -9.46 24.64
CA ASN A 162 6.38 -8.17 25.06
C ASN A 162 6.95 -7.30 23.92
N LYS A 163 6.75 -7.67 22.65
CA LYS A 163 7.20 -6.91 21.48
C LYS A 163 6.03 -6.63 20.56
N LYS A 164 5.74 -5.36 20.27
CA LYS A 164 4.72 -5.02 19.27
C LYS A 164 5.38 -4.95 17.90
N VAL A 165 5.15 -5.96 17.07
CA VAL A 165 5.75 -6.07 15.74
C VAL A 165 4.78 -5.51 14.70
N PHE A 166 5.26 -4.57 13.88
CA PHE A 166 4.53 -4.04 12.74
C PHE A 166 5.31 -4.33 11.46
N VAL A 167 4.61 -4.79 10.43
CA VAL A 167 5.20 -5.15 9.14
C VAL A 167 4.51 -4.35 8.04
N ASP A 168 5.26 -3.90 7.04
CA ASP A 168 4.66 -3.31 5.85
C ASP A 168 3.74 -4.33 5.16
N ARG A 169 2.51 -3.90 4.89
CA ARG A 169 1.44 -4.73 4.31
C ARG A 169 1.84 -5.27 2.95
N ASN A 170 2.53 -4.47 2.16
CA ASN A 170 2.99 -4.82 0.81
C ASN A 170 4.51 -4.68 0.72
N LEU A 171 5.09 -5.16 -0.37
CA LEU A 171 6.48 -4.81 -0.71
C LEU A 171 6.60 -3.30 -0.95
N SER A 172 7.79 -2.74 -0.68
CA SER A 172 8.06 -1.31 -0.86
C SER A 172 7.88 -0.91 -2.31
N ARG A 173 7.23 0.23 -2.58
CA ARG A 173 6.96 0.69 -3.96
C ARG A 173 7.90 1.73 -4.47
N VAL A 174 7.97 1.81 -5.80
CA VAL A 174 8.77 2.78 -6.55
C VAL A 174 8.45 4.21 -6.11
N TRP A 175 7.17 4.59 -5.98
CA TRP A 175 6.80 5.95 -5.57
C TRP A 175 7.33 6.32 -4.17
N GLU A 176 7.27 5.38 -3.23
CA GLU A 176 7.72 5.59 -1.85
C GLU A 176 9.23 5.75 -1.79
N VAL A 177 9.97 4.87 -2.49
CA VAL A 177 11.43 4.90 -2.53
C VAL A 177 11.91 6.14 -3.28
N ARG A 178 11.25 6.56 -4.37
CA ARG A 178 11.54 7.83 -5.07
C ARG A 178 11.32 9.04 -4.18
N GLN A 179 10.25 9.05 -3.39
CA GLN A 179 9.99 10.15 -2.46
C GLN A 179 11.11 10.26 -1.41
N TRP A 180 11.53 9.13 -0.84
CA TRP A 180 12.67 9.08 0.07
C TRP A 180 13.96 9.55 -0.62
N ALA A 181 14.29 8.97 -1.78
CA ALA A 181 15.52 9.26 -2.52
C ALA A 181 15.61 10.74 -2.92
N THR A 182 14.49 11.35 -3.31
CA THR A 182 14.41 12.81 -3.57
C THR A 182 14.75 13.62 -2.30
N LYS A 183 14.17 13.26 -1.15
CA LYS A 183 14.41 13.98 0.11
C LYS A 183 15.86 13.91 0.58
N VAL A 184 16.52 12.76 0.40
CA VAL A 184 17.92 12.57 0.77
C VAL A 184 18.90 12.87 -0.37
N LYS A 185 18.40 13.39 -1.51
CA LYS A 185 19.18 13.72 -2.72
C LYS A 185 20.01 12.55 -3.27
N ASN A 186 19.49 11.33 -3.19
CA ASN A 186 20.15 10.14 -3.73
C ASN A 186 19.83 9.94 -5.22
N ASN A 187 20.63 10.58 -6.08
CA ASN A 187 20.45 10.55 -7.53
C ASN A 187 20.66 9.16 -8.15
N ILE A 188 21.45 8.28 -7.52
CA ILE A 188 21.71 6.91 -8.01
C ILE A 188 20.42 6.09 -7.93
N VAL A 189 19.75 6.09 -6.78
CA VAL A 189 18.46 5.40 -6.59
C VAL A 189 17.39 5.99 -7.51
N LEU A 190 17.35 7.32 -7.65
CA LEU A 190 16.39 7.98 -8.57
C LEU A 190 16.59 7.52 -10.02
N LYS A 191 17.85 7.39 -10.47
CA LYS A 191 18.18 6.87 -11.81
C LYS A 191 17.77 5.41 -11.96
N LYS A 192 18.10 4.55 -10.99
CA LYS A 192 17.72 3.12 -10.97
C LYS A 192 16.20 2.92 -11.12
N LEU A 193 15.42 3.79 -10.49
CA LEU A 193 13.97 3.67 -10.47
C LEU A 193 13.26 4.45 -11.58
N LYS A 194 13.94 5.29 -12.37
CA LYS A 194 13.31 6.29 -13.27
C LYS A 194 12.29 5.71 -14.25
N GLU A 195 12.59 4.54 -14.82
CA GLU A 195 11.76 3.91 -15.86
C GLU A 195 10.65 3.01 -15.28
N LEU A 196 10.63 2.77 -13.97
CA LEU A 196 9.63 1.91 -13.34
C LEU A 196 8.31 2.67 -13.07
N PRO A 197 7.13 2.06 -13.28
CA PRO A 197 5.86 2.65 -12.86
C PRO A 197 5.82 2.95 -11.35
N ALA A 198 5.11 4.01 -10.96
CA ALA A 198 5.02 4.44 -9.57
C ALA A 198 4.43 3.35 -8.64
N SER A 199 3.43 2.61 -9.12
CA SER A 199 2.71 1.54 -8.42
C SER A 199 3.53 0.26 -8.24
N ASP A 200 4.60 0.08 -9.01
CA ASP A 200 5.35 -1.16 -9.06
C ASP A 200 6.21 -1.34 -7.81
N ILE A 201 6.66 -2.58 -7.60
CA ILE A 201 7.57 -2.93 -6.51
C ILE A 201 8.93 -2.27 -6.79
N ALA A 202 9.50 -1.65 -5.76
CA ALA A 202 10.85 -1.12 -5.83
C ALA A 202 11.84 -2.28 -5.89
N ILE A 203 12.42 -2.47 -7.06
CA ILE A 203 13.43 -3.47 -7.37
C ILE A 203 14.77 -2.78 -7.67
N ASN A 204 15.81 -3.60 -7.92
CA ASN A 204 17.14 -3.13 -8.32
C ASN A 204 17.89 -2.26 -7.30
N LEU A 205 17.50 -2.35 -6.03
CA LEU A 205 18.23 -1.72 -4.92
C LEU A 205 19.28 -2.67 -4.33
N GLU A 206 20.38 -2.12 -3.86
CA GLU A 206 21.36 -2.83 -3.03
C GLU A 206 20.84 -3.00 -1.60
N ILE A 207 21.37 -3.98 -0.86
CA ILE A 207 20.99 -4.23 0.55
C ILE A 207 21.14 -2.95 1.39
N VAL A 208 22.21 -2.18 1.17
CA VAL A 208 22.46 -0.92 1.89
C VAL A 208 21.40 0.15 1.56
N GLU A 209 20.93 0.21 0.30
CA GLU A 209 19.87 1.15 -0.10
C GLU A 209 18.53 0.76 0.54
N MET A 210 18.20 -0.54 0.55
CA MET A 210 17.01 -1.08 1.23
C MET A 210 17.05 -0.77 2.73
N GLN A 211 18.20 -0.96 3.38
CA GLN A 211 18.42 -0.66 4.80
C GLN A 211 18.26 0.83 5.08
N LYS A 212 18.85 1.70 4.26
CA LYS A 212 18.75 3.16 4.42
C LYS A 212 17.31 3.65 4.25
N TYR A 213 16.57 3.08 3.29
CA TYR A 213 15.15 3.38 3.11
C TYR A 213 14.33 2.96 4.35
N CYS A 214 14.45 1.71 4.81
CA CYS A 214 13.72 1.28 6.01
C CYS A 214 14.11 2.10 7.24
N SER A 215 15.40 2.39 7.42
CA SER A 215 15.90 3.19 8.56
C SER A 215 15.36 4.60 8.54
N TYR A 216 15.26 5.24 7.36
CA TYR A 216 14.64 6.55 7.21
C TYR A 216 13.18 6.56 7.68
N GLN A 217 12.49 5.42 7.59
CA GLN A 217 11.12 5.27 8.10
C GLN A 217 11.03 4.90 9.58
N GLY A 218 12.15 4.80 10.30
CA GLY A 218 12.19 4.27 11.66
C GLY A 218 11.94 2.75 11.72
N LYS A 219 12.35 2.03 10.67
CA LYS A 219 12.14 0.59 10.50
C LYS A 219 13.45 -0.12 10.17
N HIS A 220 13.39 -1.45 10.13
CA HIS A 220 14.44 -2.33 9.63
C HIS A 220 13.88 -3.18 8.48
N ILE A 221 14.75 -3.80 7.70
CA ILE A 221 14.32 -4.81 6.72
C ILE A 221 13.64 -5.96 7.46
N LEU A 222 12.58 -6.52 6.88
CA LEU A 222 11.89 -7.69 7.41
C LEU A 222 12.88 -8.82 7.75
N SER A 223 12.71 -9.44 8.91
CA SER A 223 13.48 -10.62 9.28
C SER A 223 12.80 -11.90 8.84
N ALA A 224 13.59 -12.95 8.57
CA ALA A 224 13.09 -14.27 8.19
C ALA A 224 12.12 -14.86 9.23
N LYS A 225 12.39 -14.65 10.53
CA LYS A 225 11.49 -15.09 11.63
C LYS A 225 10.13 -14.42 11.54
N VAL A 226 10.12 -13.10 11.36
CA VAL A 226 8.87 -12.32 11.22
C VAL A 226 8.16 -12.66 9.90
N TYR A 227 8.91 -12.93 8.82
CA TYR A 227 8.35 -13.41 7.57
C TYR A 227 7.59 -14.74 7.75
N ASP A 228 8.21 -15.71 8.44
CA ASP A 228 7.55 -16.99 8.73
C ASP A 228 6.32 -16.78 9.62
N ALA A 229 6.42 -15.99 10.68
CA ALA A 229 5.28 -15.69 11.55
C ALA A 229 4.11 -15.01 10.82
N MET A 230 4.39 -14.05 9.92
CA MET A 230 3.33 -13.38 9.17
C MET A 230 2.71 -14.26 8.08
N SER A 231 3.44 -15.27 7.58
CA SER A 231 3.00 -16.09 6.45
C SER A 231 2.44 -17.45 6.85
N LEU A 232 2.93 -18.06 7.93
CA LEU A 232 2.43 -19.33 8.45
C LEU A 232 1.14 -19.07 9.22
N HIS A 233 0.02 -19.55 8.68
CA HIS A 233 -1.27 -19.43 9.34
C HIS A 233 -1.27 -20.22 10.66
N PRO A 234 -1.56 -19.60 11.82
CA PRO A 234 -1.59 -20.28 13.11
C PRO A 234 -2.75 -21.29 13.19
N GLU A 235 -2.56 -22.37 13.93
CA GLU A 235 -3.60 -23.41 14.10
C GLU A 235 -4.82 -22.84 14.85
N ASP A 236 -4.58 -22.07 15.90
CA ASP A 236 -5.58 -21.36 16.69
C ASP A 236 -5.29 -19.85 16.66
N ILE A 237 -6.22 -19.07 16.10
CA ILE A 237 -6.11 -17.59 16.05
C ILE A 237 -6.50 -16.97 17.39
N SER A 238 -7.41 -17.61 18.14
CA SER A 238 -7.97 -17.10 19.39
C SER A 238 -7.06 -17.33 20.58
N SER A 239 -6.20 -18.35 20.54
CA SER A 239 -5.28 -18.65 21.66
C SER A 239 -3.83 -18.34 21.31
N PRO A 240 -3.25 -17.25 21.84
CA PRO A 240 -1.87 -16.85 21.54
C PRO A 240 -0.80 -17.77 22.17
N GLU A 241 -1.16 -18.55 23.18
CA GLU A 241 -0.22 -19.38 23.96
C GLU A 241 -0.10 -20.81 23.45
N VAL A 242 -0.98 -21.23 22.53
CA VAL A 242 -1.00 -22.60 21.99
C VAL A 242 0.20 -22.85 21.07
N LYS A 243 1.05 -23.80 21.45
CA LYS A 243 2.26 -24.22 20.71
C LYS A 243 1.98 -25.32 19.67
N LEU A 244 0.91 -25.16 18.88
CA LEU A 244 0.61 -26.09 17.79
C LEU A 244 1.27 -25.59 16.49
N PHE A 245 2.47 -26.10 16.22
CA PHE A 245 3.29 -25.70 15.09
C PHE A 245 2.96 -26.43 13.79
N ARG A 246 1.69 -26.53 13.42
CA ARG A 246 1.35 -26.93 12.06
C ARG A 246 1.71 -25.81 11.10
N ALA A 247 2.52 -26.14 10.10
CA ALA A 247 3.01 -25.19 9.12
C ALA A 247 2.31 -25.39 7.78
N PRO A 248 1.18 -24.70 7.52
CA PRO A 248 0.57 -24.75 6.20
C PRO A 248 1.56 -24.24 5.15
N TYR A 249 1.38 -24.68 3.91
CA TYR A 249 2.28 -24.31 2.81
C TYR A 249 1.92 -22.96 2.21
N PHE A 250 0.67 -22.52 2.38
CA PHE A 250 0.16 -21.30 1.75
C PHE A 250 -0.43 -20.35 2.80
N PRO A 251 -0.16 -19.04 2.73
CA PRO A 251 -0.52 -18.10 3.79
C PRO A 251 -2.01 -17.87 4.04
N TRP A 252 -2.85 -18.18 3.05
CA TRP A 252 -4.30 -17.95 3.06
C TRP A 252 -5.12 -19.21 3.34
N SER A 253 -4.49 -20.35 3.69
CA SER A 253 -5.22 -21.58 3.98
C SER A 253 -4.55 -22.41 5.06
N ARG A 254 -5.33 -22.90 6.03
CA ARG A 254 -4.88 -23.93 6.98
C ARG A 254 -4.80 -25.32 6.35
N LYS A 255 -5.67 -25.60 5.37
CA LYS A 255 -5.76 -26.91 4.68
C LYS A 255 -5.24 -26.77 3.26
N ASN A 256 -3.99 -27.16 3.05
CA ASN A 256 -3.31 -27.05 1.75
C ASN A 256 -4.03 -27.84 0.64
N THR A 257 -4.60 -29.00 0.99
CA THR A 257 -5.18 -29.98 0.05
C THR A 257 -6.29 -29.45 -0.85
N LYS A 258 -6.98 -28.39 -0.42
CA LYS A 258 -8.08 -27.78 -1.19
C LYS A 258 -7.61 -26.71 -2.18
N THR A 259 -6.37 -26.24 -2.09
CA THR A 259 -5.87 -25.15 -2.95
C THR A 259 -5.47 -25.67 -4.33
N ASN A 260 -5.77 -24.91 -5.39
CA ASN A 260 -5.41 -25.30 -6.76
C ASN A 260 -3.91 -25.52 -6.91
N ILE A 261 -3.09 -24.62 -6.35
CA ILE A 261 -1.63 -24.75 -6.39
C ILE A 261 -1.11 -26.04 -5.75
N PHE A 262 -1.72 -26.50 -4.64
CA PHE A 262 -1.35 -27.79 -4.05
C PHE A 262 -1.64 -28.96 -4.99
N LYS A 263 -2.81 -28.94 -5.66
CA LYS A 263 -3.20 -29.97 -6.62
C LYS A 263 -2.24 -30.01 -7.81
N ILE A 264 -1.85 -28.84 -8.36
CA ILE A 264 -0.82 -28.72 -9.41
C ILE A 264 0.50 -29.32 -8.94
N GLN A 265 0.98 -28.92 -7.76
CA GLN A 265 2.24 -29.41 -7.19
C GLN A 265 2.23 -30.92 -6.91
N LYS A 266 1.06 -31.53 -6.73
CA LYS A 266 0.89 -32.97 -6.58
C LYS A 266 0.69 -33.71 -7.91
N LYS A 267 0.79 -33.02 -9.04
CA LYS A 267 0.53 -33.57 -10.39
C LYS A 267 -0.84 -34.26 -10.49
N GLN A 268 -1.83 -33.77 -9.73
CA GLN A 268 -3.21 -34.18 -9.94
C GLN A 268 -3.66 -33.59 -11.27
N ASP A 269 -4.36 -34.39 -12.07
CA ASP A 269 -4.90 -33.93 -13.34
C ASP A 269 -5.97 -32.86 -13.07
N ILE A 270 -5.58 -31.60 -13.23
CA ILE A 270 -6.46 -30.46 -13.03
C ILE A 270 -6.41 -29.57 -14.28
N THR A 271 -7.59 -29.31 -14.82
CA THR A 271 -7.78 -28.27 -15.83
C THR A 271 -8.36 -27.05 -15.12
N LEU A 272 -7.56 -25.98 -15.03
CA LEU A 272 -8.04 -24.72 -14.49
C LEU A 272 -8.86 -23.98 -15.55
N THR A 273 -10.01 -23.44 -15.15
CA THR A 273 -10.68 -22.44 -15.97
C THR A 273 -9.87 -21.15 -16.02
N GLU A 274 -10.09 -20.30 -17.03
CA GLU A 274 -9.42 -19.00 -17.15
C GLU A 274 -9.54 -18.17 -15.87
N LYS A 275 -10.76 -18.02 -15.33
CA LYS A 275 -11.03 -17.33 -14.06
C LYS A 275 -10.27 -17.93 -12.87
N GLN A 276 -10.12 -19.26 -12.82
CA GLN A 276 -9.34 -19.92 -11.77
C GLN A 276 -7.84 -19.65 -11.93
N SER A 277 -7.35 -19.63 -13.16
CA SER A 277 -5.97 -19.27 -13.51
C SER A 277 -5.66 -17.83 -13.10
N GLU A 278 -6.52 -16.87 -13.47
CA GLU A 278 -6.37 -15.46 -13.08
C GLU A 278 -6.38 -15.27 -11.55
N ASN A 279 -7.34 -15.90 -10.86
CA ASN A 279 -7.41 -15.83 -9.40
C ASN A 279 -6.18 -16.46 -8.75
N LEU A 280 -5.61 -17.51 -9.35
CA LEU A 280 -4.36 -18.09 -8.87
C LEU A 280 -3.19 -17.16 -9.11
N CYS A 281 -3.11 -16.48 -10.26
CA CYS A 281 -2.10 -15.46 -10.54
C CYS A 281 -2.15 -14.28 -9.57
N LYS A 282 -3.35 -13.86 -9.15
CA LYS A 282 -3.53 -12.83 -8.11
C LYS A 282 -3.04 -13.26 -6.73
N ARG A 283 -2.98 -14.57 -6.45
CA ARG A 283 -2.47 -15.13 -5.18
C ARG A 283 -0.99 -15.47 -5.22
N VAL A 284 -0.54 -16.08 -6.32
CA VAL A 284 0.82 -16.54 -6.58
C VAL A 284 1.15 -16.22 -8.03
N TYR A 285 1.76 -15.07 -8.23
CA TYR A 285 2.21 -14.66 -9.56
C TYR A 285 3.48 -15.44 -9.93
N ALA A 286 3.33 -16.48 -10.74
CA ALA A 286 4.37 -17.43 -11.12
C ALA A 286 4.70 -17.31 -12.61
N LYS A 287 5.63 -18.13 -13.11
CA LYS A 287 5.99 -18.21 -14.54
C LYS A 287 4.79 -18.50 -15.44
N ASN A 288 3.78 -19.21 -14.93
CA ASN A 288 2.55 -19.51 -15.64
C ASN A 288 1.64 -18.29 -15.85
N CYS A 289 1.93 -17.16 -15.22
CA CYS A 289 1.11 -15.95 -15.26
C CYS A 289 1.55 -14.93 -16.33
N THR A 290 2.44 -15.29 -17.25
CA THR A 290 3.01 -14.33 -18.22
C THR A 290 1.97 -13.66 -19.12
N SER A 291 0.81 -14.29 -19.34
CA SER A 291 -0.31 -13.70 -20.09
C SER A 291 -1.20 -12.77 -19.27
N VAL A 292 -1.04 -12.74 -17.94
CA VAL A 292 -1.84 -11.92 -17.02
C VAL A 292 -0.91 -10.87 -16.40
N PRO A 293 -1.25 -9.57 -16.42
CA PRO A 293 -0.40 -8.58 -15.77
C PRO A 293 -0.37 -8.79 -14.26
N PHE A 294 0.77 -8.54 -13.62
CA PHE A 294 0.90 -8.60 -12.17
C PHE A 294 -0.01 -7.55 -11.52
N GLN A 295 -0.98 -8.00 -10.72
CA GLN A 295 -1.86 -7.10 -9.98
C GLN A 295 -1.23 -6.74 -8.63
N SER A 296 -0.69 -5.53 -8.51
CA SER A 296 -0.14 -5.04 -7.26
C SER A 296 -1.24 -4.80 -6.21
N TYR A 297 -0.90 -4.96 -4.93
CA TYR A 297 -1.80 -4.74 -3.78
C TYR A 297 -2.96 -5.74 -3.65
N SER A 298 -3.02 -6.79 -4.46
CA SER A 298 -4.15 -7.72 -4.49
C SER A 298 -4.50 -8.28 -3.11
N SER A 299 -5.72 -8.02 -2.66
CA SER A 299 -6.26 -8.52 -1.40
C SER A 299 -6.38 -10.05 -1.36
N LEU A 300 -6.45 -10.72 -2.51
CA LEU A 300 -6.51 -12.18 -2.61
C LEU A 300 -5.22 -12.87 -2.11
N SER A 301 -4.08 -12.17 -2.15
CA SER A 301 -2.79 -12.66 -1.67
C SER A 301 -2.57 -12.45 -0.16
N SER A 302 -3.60 -12.00 0.57
CA SER A 302 -3.48 -11.69 1.98
C SER A 302 -3.16 -12.93 2.82
N THR A 303 -2.13 -12.81 3.64
CA THR A 303 -1.86 -13.68 4.77
C THR A 303 -2.96 -13.58 5.83
N TRP A 304 -2.92 -14.48 6.81
CA TRP A 304 -3.83 -14.48 7.95
C TRP A 304 -3.82 -13.17 8.76
N MET A 305 -2.71 -12.41 8.75
CA MET A 305 -2.60 -11.10 9.43
C MET A 305 -2.75 -9.90 8.48
N GLY A 306 -3.04 -10.14 7.19
CA GLY A 306 -3.32 -9.09 6.22
C GLY A 306 -2.11 -8.53 5.47
N ALA A 307 -0.89 -9.05 5.70
CA ALA A 307 0.24 -8.80 4.78
C ALA A 307 -0.05 -9.45 3.41
N ARG A 308 0.44 -8.90 2.31
CA ARG A 308 0.13 -9.29 0.92
C ARG A 308 1.41 -9.53 0.14
N GLU A 309 1.26 -10.09 -1.06
CA GLU A 309 2.37 -10.35 -1.99
C GLU A 309 3.50 -11.14 -1.31
N THR A 310 3.12 -12.13 -0.52
CA THR A 310 4.09 -12.98 0.20
C THR A 310 4.60 -14.11 -0.67
N LEU A 311 3.81 -14.59 -1.64
CA LEU A 311 4.22 -15.61 -2.58
C LEU A 311 4.08 -15.11 -4.03
N GLY A 312 5.15 -15.23 -4.81
CA GLY A 312 5.14 -14.92 -6.25
C GLY A 312 5.56 -13.48 -6.52
N GLY A 313 5.48 -13.05 -7.78
CA GLY A 313 5.90 -11.71 -8.18
C GLY A 313 7.43 -11.63 -8.28
N VAL A 314 8.04 -10.79 -7.47
CA VAL A 314 9.50 -10.67 -7.36
C VAL A 314 10.01 -11.50 -6.19
N MET A 315 11.29 -11.82 -6.16
CA MET A 315 11.88 -12.40 -4.95
C MET A 315 11.91 -11.36 -3.83
N GLU A 316 11.88 -11.80 -2.57
CA GLU A 316 11.90 -10.87 -1.43
C GLU A 316 13.15 -11.07 -0.58
N TYR A 317 13.93 -10.00 -0.41
CA TYR A 317 15.05 -10.00 0.52
C TYR A 317 14.57 -9.89 1.98
N VAL A 318 15.12 -10.75 2.83
CA VAL A 318 14.88 -10.76 4.28
C VAL A 318 16.19 -10.88 5.04
N THR A 319 16.26 -10.30 6.23
CA THR A 319 17.41 -10.51 7.11
C THR A 319 17.28 -11.84 7.84
N ASN A 320 18.31 -12.69 7.81
CA ASN A 320 18.28 -13.98 8.50
C ASN A 320 19.52 -14.15 9.37
N THR A 321 19.38 -13.85 10.67
CA THR A 321 20.49 -13.97 11.63
C THR A 321 20.76 -15.41 12.05
N VAL A 322 19.79 -16.32 11.89
CA VAL A 322 19.93 -17.73 12.28
C VAL A 322 20.60 -18.54 11.17
N HIS A 323 20.21 -18.29 9.91
CA HIS A 323 20.84 -18.87 8.73
C HIS A 323 21.12 -17.77 7.70
N PRO A 324 22.29 -17.12 7.77
CA PRO A 324 22.65 -16.03 6.85
C PRO A 324 22.62 -16.40 5.36
N LYS A 325 22.80 -17.68 5.04
CA LYS A 325 22.69 -18.24 3.67
C LYS A 325 21.23 -18.47 3.20
N GLU A 326 20.24 -18.05 3.97
CA GLU A 326 18.81 -18.17 3.65
C GLU A 326 18.13 -16.79 3.77
N ASN A 327 18.59 -15.81 2.99
CA ASN A 327 18.21 -14.39 3.08
C ASN A 327 17.31 -13.90 1.93
N ILE A 328 16.84 -14.80 1.05
CA ILE A 328 15.89 -14.45 0.00
C ILE A 328 14.75 -15.46 -0.11
N ILE A 329 13.52 -14.97 -0.21
CA ILE A 329 12.32 -15.78 -0.47
C ILE A 329 12.25 -16.08 -1.97
N LEU A 330 12.23 -17.36 -2.33
CA LEU A 330 12.37 -17.78 -3.74
C LEU A 330 11.07 -17.70 -4.56
N SER A 331 9.92 -17.77 -3.89
CA SER A 331 8.60 -17.76 -4.55
C SER A 331 8.42 -16.51 -5.42
N SER A 332 8.54 -16.66 -6.74
CA SER A 332 8.61 -15.54 -7.69
C SER A 332 8.13 -15.96 -9.09
N LYS A 333 8.00 -14.99 -10.00
CA LYS A 333 7.61 -15.20 -11.41
C LYS A 333 8.58 -16.07 -12.21
N TYR A 334 9.74 -16.40 -11.66
CA TYR A 334 10.77 -17.21 -12.32
C TYR A 334 10.52 -18.72 -12.21
N TYR A 335 9.60 -19.14 -11.34
CA TYR A 335 9.26 -20.55 -11.12
C TYR A 335 7.85 -20.87 -11.60
N PRO A 336 7.60 -22.08 -12.13
CA PRO A 336 6.25 -22.51 -12.47
C PRO A 336 5.46 -22.89 -11.21
N TRP A 337 4.13 -22.87 -11.30
CA TRP A 337 3.23 -23.28 -10.20
C TRP A 337 3.50 -24.70 -9.67
N SER A 338 4.00 -25.59 -10.52
CA SER A 338 4.39 -26.95 -10.13
C SER A 338 5.58 -26.99 -9.16
N SER A 339 6.38 -25.92 -9.10
CA SER A 339 7.52 -25.83 -8.19
C SER A 339 7.09 -25.67 -6.74
N HIS A 340 7.80 -26.36 -5.84
CA HIS A 340 7.58 -26.27 -4.40
C HIS A 340 8.13 -24.98 -3.77
N VAL A 341 8.85 -24.13 -4.53
CA VAL A 341 9.29 -22.82 -4.02
C VAL A 341 8.12 -21.90 -3.67
N HIS A 342 6.95 -22.13 -4.27
CA HIS A 342 5.72 -21.42 -3.94
C HIS A 342 5.08 -21.92 -2.64
N ARG A 343 5.90 -22.20 -1.63
CA ARG A 343 5.50 -22.58 -0.28
C ARG A 343 6.20 -21.67 0.70
N VAL A 344 5.53 -21.35 1.79
CA VAL A 344 6.12 -20.54 2.86
C VAL A 344 7.33 -21.24 3.48
N GLY A 345 8.32 -20.45 3.87
CA GLY A 345 9.58 -20.92 4.43
C GLY A 345 10.62 -21.34 3.40
N ILE A 346 10.31 -21.41 2.10
CA ILE A 346 11.32 -21.74 1.08
C ILE A 346 12.20 -20.55 0.75
N ARG A 347 13.50 -20.70 1.04
CA ARG A 347 14.52 -19.65 0.90
C ARG A 347 15.73 -20.13 0.10
N GLY A 348 16.45 -19.15 -0.42
CA GLY A 348 17.81 -19.32 -0.93
C GLY A 348 18.71 -18.20 -0.41
N TYR A 349 19.83 -18.00 -1.07
CA TYR A 349 20.80 -16.96 -0.76
C TYR A 349 20.92 -15.94 -1.90
N TRP A 350 21.16 -14.70 -1.52
CA TRP A 350 21.66 -13.63 -2.37
C TRP A 350 22.78 -12.87 -1.64
N ASP A 351 23.93 -12.66 -2.30
CA ASP A 351 25.08 -12.00 -1.68
C ASP A 351 24.91 -10.48 -1.47
N GLY A 352 24.04 -9.84 -2.25
CA GLY A 352 23.80 -8.39 -2.19
C GLY A 352 24.64 -7.55 -3.15
N GLU A 353 25.59 -8.14 -3.88
CA GLU A 353 26.58 -7.42 -4.68
C GLU A 353 26.22 -7.41 -6.18
N GLY A 354 25.60 -8.49 -6.68
CA GLY A 354 25.21 -8.60 -8.09
C GLY A 354 23.85 -9.26 -8.30
N ARG A 355 23.40 -9.36 -9.56
CA ARG A 355 22.14 -10.04 -9.94
C ARG A 355 22.33 -11.15 -10.97
N SER A 356 23.58 -11.58 -11.15
CA SER A 356 23.94 -12.71 -12.01
C SER A 356 23.77 -14.02 -11.26
N MET A 357 23.80 -15.15 -11.97
CA MET A 357 23.65 -16.49 -11.37
C MET A 357 24.65 -16.75 -10.23
N ASN A 358 25.87 -16.23 -10.33
CA ASN A 358 26.93 -16.42 -9.34
C ASN A 358 26.64 -15.75 -7.99
N ASN A 359 25.69 -14.81 -7.96
CA ASN A 359 25.31 -14.07 -6.76
C ASN A 359 24.22 -14.78 -5.93
N PHE A 360 23.74 -15.94 -6.39
CA PHE A 360 22.64 -16.66 -5.76
C PHE A 360 22.97 -18.12 -5.49
N ASP A 361 22.45 -18.62 -4.37
CA ASP A 361 22.33 -20.05 -4.10
C ASP A 361 20.85 -20.41 -3.96
N PHE A 362 20.31 -21.14 -4.93
CA PHE A 362 18.91 -21.58 -4.92
C PHE A 362 18.71 -22.94 -4.23
N GLY A 363 19.78 -23.54 -3.71
CA GLY A 363 19.77 -24.86 -3.09
C GLY A 363 19.13 -25.92 -3.98
N LYS A 364 18.12 -26.61 -3.43
CA LYS A 364 17.40 -27.71 -4.12
C LYS A 364 16.48 -27.23 -5.25
N TYR A 365 16.35 -25.93 -5.48
CA TYR A 365 15.39 -25.35 -6.41
C TYR A 365 16.06 -24.45 -7.46
N PRO A 366 16.98 -24.97 -8.30
CA PRO A 366 17.61 -24.15 -9.32
C PRO A 366 16.58 -23.57 -10.28
N ILE A 367 16.82 -22.35 -10.75
CA ILE A 367 16.04 -21.75 -11.84
C ILE A 367 16.47 -22.44 -13.14
N GLN A 368 15.51 -23.03 -13.86
CA GLN A 368 15.80 -23.76 -15.10
C GLN A 368 16.39 -22.87 -16.20
N VAL A 369 15.91 -21.63 -16.30
CA VAL A 369 16.38 -20.63 -17.27
C VAL A 369 16.63 -19.34 -16.53
N PHE A 370 17.89 -19.03 -16.26
CA PHE A 370 18.28 -17.84 -15.53
C PHE A 370 18.06 -16.59 -16.40
N PRO A 371 17.22 -15.63 -15.99
CA PRO A 371 17.04 -14.38 -16.74
C PRO A 371 18.27 -13.48 -16.62
N ASN A 372 18.40 -12.47 -17.48
CA ASN A 372 19.53 -11.53 -17.43
C ASN A 372 19.71 -10.86 -16.05
N SER A 373 18.62 -10.66 -15.31
CA SER A 373 18.62 -10.15 -13.94
C SER A 373 17.40 -10.67 -13.19
N LEU A 374 17.58 -10.94 -11.90
CA LEU A 374 16.47 -11.25 -10.99
C LEU A 374 15.98 -10.00 -10.27
N ASP A 375 14.67 -9.85 -10.25
CA ASP A 375 13.99 -8.78 -9.54
C ASP A 375 13.87 -9.15 -8.07
N ILE A 376 14.39 -8.28 -7.21
CA ILE A 376 14.39 -8.44 -5.76
C ILE A 376 13.71 -7.23 -5.14
N GLY A 377 12.57 -7.47 -4.51
CA GLY A 377 11.88 -6.52 -3.65
C GLY A 377 12.24 -6.72 -2.18
N PHE A 378 11.66 -5.86 -1.33
CA PHE A 378 11.85 -5.93 0.11
C PHE A 378 10.69 -5.22 0.81
N ARG A 379 10.45 -5.57 2.07
CA ARG A 379 9.54 -4.82 2.94
C ARG A 379 10.19 -4.52 4.28
N CYS A 380 9.68 -3.50 4.94
CA CYS A 380 10.20 -3.06 6.23
C CYS A 380 9.33 -3.58 7.39
N MET A 381 9.93 -3.68 8.57
CA MET A 381 9.27 -3.99 9.83
C MET A 381 9.80 -3.11 10.95
N ARG A 382 9.06 -2.96 12.04
CA ARG A 382 9.53 -2.29 13.26
C ARG A 382 9.01 -2.97 14.52
N PHE A 383 9.78 -2.84 15.58
CA PHE A 383 9.37 -3.14 16.95
C PHE A 383 8.85 -1.86 17.61
N LYS A 384 7.90 -2.00 18.53
CA LYS A 384 7.44 -0.93 19.41
C LYS A 384 7.31 -1.43 20.83
#